data_AF-A0A351YDQ1-F1
#
_entry.id   AF-A0A351YDQ1-F1
#
_cell.length_a   1.000
_cell.length_b   1.000
_cell.length_c   1.000
_cell.angle_alpha   90.00
_cell.angle_beta   90.00
_cell.angle_gamma   90.00
#
_symmetry.space_group_name_H-M   'P 1'
#
loop_
_entity.id
_entity.type
_entity.pdbx_description
1 polymer ?
#
loop_
_entity_poly.entity_id
_entity_poly.type
_entity_poly.pdbx_seq_one_letter_code
_entity_poly.pdbx_strand_id
1 'polypeptide(L)' 'DPLTAATLHWSAKETLYKLLPHQENTDFTLHLRITPFTLTREGTLTARDMRHGSITRRLHYRVEPDFVLTWHHPHTPLSL' A
#
# COMPACT_ATOMS: atom_id res chain seq x y z
N ASP A 1 -6.17 12.52 11.19
CA ASP A 1 -4.93 12.64 11.96
C ASP A 1 -3.73 12.43 11.02
N PRO A 2 -2.81 13.41 10.88
CA PRO A 2 -1.63 13.28 10.02
C PRO A 2 -0.71 12.12 10.38
N LEU A 3 -0.57 11.78 11.67
CA LEU A 3 0.27 10.67 12.11
C LEU A 3 -0.30 9.32 11.66
N THR A 4 -1.61 9.13 11.81
CA THR A 4 -2.33 7.97 11.27
C THR A 4 -2.15 7.86 9.75
N ALA A 5 -2.31 8.96 9.01
CA ALA A 5 -2.12 8.95 7.56
C ALA A 5 -0.69 8.57 7.15
N ALA A 6 0.32 9.08 7.86
CA ALA A 6 1.72 8.73 7.62
C ALA A 6 2.01 7.25 7.94
N THR A 7 1.48 6.76 9.07
CA THR A 7 1.63 5.35 9.48
C THR A 7 0.97 4.42 8.46
N LEU A 8 -0.22 4.78 7.99
CA LEU A 8 -0.92 4.03 6.94
C LEU A 8 -0.15 4.05 5.62
N HIS A 9 0.43 5.19 5.22
CA HIS A 9 1.26 5.29 4.02
C HIS A 9 2.47 4.35 4.11
N TRP A 10 3.17 4.33 5.26
CA TRP A 10 4.29 3.44 5.49
C TRP A 10 3.87 1.97 5.47
N SER A 11 2.83 1.61 6.23
CA SER A 11 2.30 0.24 6.29
C SER A 11 1.88 -0.26 4.90
N ALA A 12 1.29 0.59 4.06
CA ALA A 12 0.94 0.25 2.69
C ALA A 12 2.16 -0.03 1.81
N LYS A 13 3.26 0.73 1.95
CA LYS A 13 4.52 0.45 1.24
C LYS A 13 5.12 -0.89 1.67
N GLU A 14 5.10 -1.18 2.97
CA GLU A 14 5.54 -2.47 3.52
C GLU A 14 4.71 -3.64 2.96
N THR A 15 3.38 -3.49 2.89
CA THR A 15 2.51 -4.49 2.26
C THR A 15 2.84 -4.65 0.77
N LEU A 16 3.07 -3.57 0.03
CA LEU A 16 3.48 -3.65 -1.36
C LEU A 16 4.82 -4.38 -1.50
N TYR A 17 5.83 -4.00 -0.74
CA TYR A 17 7.16 -4.62 -0.74
C TYR A 17 7.09 -6.14 -0.54
N LYS A 18 6.25 -6.61 0.40
CA LYS A 18 5.99 -8.04 0.65
C LYS A 18 5.37 -8.78 -0.53
N LEU A 19 4.73 -8.07 -1.46
CA LEU A 19 4.10 -8.64 -2.66
C LEU A 19 5.01 -8.63 -3.89
N LEU A 20 6.14 -7.92 -3.86
CA LEU A 20 7.02 -7.79 -5.01
C LEU A 20 7.95 -8.99 -5.16
N PRO A 21 8.17 -9.48 -6.40
CA PRO A 21 9.27 -10.38 -6.66
C PRO A 21 10.60 -9.62 -6.52
N HIS A 22 11.66 -10.31 -6.08
CA HIS A 22 13.03 -9.77 -5.99
C HIS A 22 13.15 -8.46 -5.19
N GLN A 23 12.94 -8.58 -3.88
CA GLN A 23 12.93 -7.48 -2.92
C GLN A 23 14.27 -6.73 -2.74
N GLU A 24 15.37 -7.29 -3.21
CA GLU A 24 16.71 -6.76 -2.96
C GLU A 24 16.93 -5.39 -3.62
N ASN A 25 17.63 -4.49 -2.90
CA ASN A 25 17.90 -3.11 -3.32
C ASN A 25 16.64 -2.29 -3.65
N THR A 26 15.52 -2.56 -2.96
CA THR A 26 14.30 -1.77 -3.13
C THR A 26 14.43 -0.41 -2.44
N ASP A 27 14.55 0.64 -3.23
CA ASP A 27 14.39 2.03 -2.77
C ASP A 27 12.90 2.36 -2.56
N PHE A 28 12.50 2.55 -1.30
CA PHE A 28 11.12 2.86 -0.92
C PHE A 28 10.66 4.25 -1.39
N THR A 29 11.58 5.16 -1.70
CA THR A 29 11.26 6.52 -2.14
C THR A 29 11.07 6.60 -3.65
N LEU A 30 11.92 5.87 -4.40
CA LEU A 30 11.90 5.87 -5.86
C LEU A 30 10.97 4.81 -6.43
N HIS A 31 10.99 3.60 -5.88
CA HIS A 31 10.29 2.45 -6.45
C HIS A 31 8.87 2.29 -5.94
N LEU A 32 8.58 2.61 -4.68
CA LEU A 32 7.27 2.35 -4.08
C LEU A 32 6.45 3.64 -3.95
N ARG A 33 5.28 3.69 -4.59
CA ARG A 33 4.36 4.83 -4.49
C ARG A 33 2.97 4.41 -4.02
N ILE A 34 2.46 5.15 -3.05
CA ILE A 34 1.05 5.13 -2.67
C ILE A 34 0.38 6.33 -3.35
N THR A 35 -0.70 6.09 -4.10
CA THR A 35 -1.47 7.19 -4.68
C THR A 35 -2.15 8.00 -3.57
N PRO A 36 -2.47 9.29 -3.79
CA PRO A 36 -3.29 10.04 -2.86
C PRO A 36 -4.56 9.27 -2.47
N PHE A 37 -4.93 9.32 -1.20
CA PHE A 37 -6.10 8.65 -0.64
C PHE A 37 -6.78 9.53 0.40
N THR A 38 -8.09 9.34 0.56
CA THR A 38 -8.84 9.95 1.67
C THR A 38 -8.80 9.01 2.86
N LEU A 39 -8.35 9.50 4.02
CA LEU A 39 -8.29 8.71 5.24
C LEU A 39 -9.71 8.45 5.79
N THR A 40 -10.08 7.18 5.88
CA THR A 40 -11.32 6.71 6.55
C THR A 40 -10.96 5.66 7.60
N ARG A 41 -11.96 5.12 8.32
CA ARG A 41 -11.74 4.01 9.26
C ARG A 41 -11.37 2.70 8.56
N GLU A 42 -11.95 2.43 7.39
CA GLU A 42 -11.63 1.28 6.55
C GLU A 42 -11.82 1.68 5.08
N GLY A 43 -10.96 1.17 4.20
CA GLY A 43 -11.01 1.53 2.79
C GLY A 43 -9.99 0.79 1.94
N THR A 44 -9.78 1.32 0.73
CA THR A 44 -8.74 0.84 -0.18
C THR A 44 -7.86 1.99 -0.64
N LEU A 45 -6.61 1.67 -0.98
CA LEU A 45 -5.64 2.57 -1.59
C LEU A 45 -4.90 1.85 -2.72
N THR A 46 -4.34 2.62 -3.65
CA THR A 46 -3.58 2.08 -4.77
C THR A 46 -2.09 2.23 -4.49
N ALA A 47 -1.37 1.12 -4.57
CA ALA A 47 0.07 1.03 -4.41
C ALA A 47 0.73 0.62 -5.73
N ARG A 48 1.87 1.21 -6.08
CA ARG A 48 2.56 1.03 -7.35
C ARG A 48 4.03 0.72 -7.16
N ASP A 49 4.51 -0.34 -7.81
CA ASP A 49 5.94 -0.59 -8.02
C ASP A 49 6.39 0.03 -9.34
N MET A 50 7.22 1.06 -9.25
CA MET A 50 7.74 1.83 -10.36
C MET A 50 9.00 1.21 -10.98
N ARG A 51 9.60 0.18 -10.37
CA ARG A 51 10.85 -0.44 -10.83
C ARG A 51 10.64 -1.37 -12.02
N HIS A 52 9.58 -2.19 -12.01
CA HIS A 52 9.34 -3.23 -13.01
C HIS A 52 8.00 -3.05 -13.74
N GLY A 53 7.91 -2.05 -14.61
CA GLY A 53 6.76 -1.95 -15.53
C GLY A 53 5.42 -1.59 -14.87
N SER A 54 5.44 -0.91 -13.71
CA SER A 54 4.24 -0.37 -13.03
C SER A 54 3.23 -1.41 -12.53
N ILE A 55 3.69 -2.41 -11.77
CA ILE A 55 2.77 -3.29 -11.03
C ILE A 55 1.90 -2.41 -10.12
N THR A 56 0.59 -2.45 -10.35
CA THR A 56 -0.38 -1.71 -9.55
C THR A 56 -1.18 -2.69 -8.71
N ARG A 57 -1.25 -2.43 -7.40
CA ARG A 57 -1.97 -3.25 -6.43
C ARG A 57 -3.01 -2.40 -5.70
N ARG A 58 -4.22 -2.93 -5.61
CA ARG A 58 -5.21 -2.41 -4.69
C ARG A 58 -4.96 -3.05 -3.33
N LEU A 59 -4.69 -2.22 -2.33
CA LEU A 59 -4.53 -2.64 -0.95
C LEU A 59 -5.74 -2.21 -0.16
N HIS A 60 -6.17 -3.06 0.76
CA HIS A 60 -7.17 -2.77 1.75
C HIS A 60 -6.49 -2.26 3.01
N TYR A 61 -7.18 -1.40 3.73
CA TYR A 61 -6.68 -0.92 5.01
C TYR A 61 -7.79 -0.74 6.04
N ARG A 62 -7.42 -0.84 7.32
CA ARG A 62 -8.25 -0.50 8.46
C ARG A 62 -7.44 0.27 9.49
N VAL A 63 -8.03 1.30 10.07
CA VAL A 63 -7.49 2.09 11.17
C VAL A 63 -8.19 1.68 12.45
N GLU A 64 -7.42 1.22 13.42
CA GLU A 64 -7.85 0.95 14.79
C GLU A 64 -7.25 2.01 15.74
N PRO A 65 -7.71 2.11 16.99
CA PRO A 65 -7.21 3.12 17.94
C PRO A 65 -5.69 3.07 18.14
N ASP A 66 -5.10 1.87 18.07
CA ASP A 66 -3.69 1.63 18.44
C ASP A 66 -2.81 1.22 17.26
N PHE A 67 -3.39 0.86 16.11
CA PHE A 67 -2.64 0.36 14.95
C PHE A 67 -3.39 0.54 13.63
N VAL A 68 -2.67 0.34 12.53
CA VAL A 68 -3.25 0.22 11.19
C VAL A 68 -3.02 -1.19 10.64
N LEU A 69 -3.96 -1.67 9.84
CA LEU A 69 -3.82 -2.90 9.07
C LEU A 69 -3.77 -2.55 7.59
N THR A 70 -2.90 -3.21 6.84
CA THR A 70 -2.84 -3.13 5.38
C THR A 70 -2.65 -4.52 4.79
N TRP A 71 -3.49 -4.90 3.83
CA TRP A 71 -3.43 -6.22 3.21
C TRP A 71 -3.86 -6.20 1.74
N HIS A 72 -3.48 -7.26 1.02
CA HIS A 72 -3.93 -7.52 -0.34
C HIS A 72 -4.76 -8.80 -0.32
N HIS A 73 -5.93 -8.77 -0.97
CA HIS A 73 -6.70 -9.99 -1.21
C HIS A 73 -6.16 -10.69 -2.48
N PRO A 74 -5.65 -11.93 -2.39
CA PRO A 74 -5.04 -12.62 -3.54
C PRO A 74 -5.98 -12.86 -4.72
N HIS A 75 -7.30 -12.71 -4.54
CA HIS A 75 -8.32 -13.09 -5.51
C HIS A 75 -9.36 -11.99 -5.79
N THR A 76 -9.10 -10.73 -5.42
CA THR A 76 -9.99 -9.64 -5.83
C THR A 76 -9.64 -9.22 -7.25
N PRO A 77 -10.50 -9.46 -8.27
CA PRO A 77 -10.24 -8.95 -9.60
C PRO A 77 -10.16 -7.43 -9.55
N LEU A 78 -9.22 -6.84 -10.30
CA LEU A 78 -9.21 -5.41 -10.56
C LEU A 78 -10.53 -5.10 -11.27
N SER A 79 -11.49 -4.52 -10.56
CA SER A 79 -12.73 -4.05 -11.17
C SER A 79 -12.35 -3.06 -12.28
N LEU A 80 -12.74 -3.39 -13.51
CA LEU A 80 -12.56 -2.58 -14.72
C LEU A 80 -13.29 -1.23 -14.59
#